data_AF-A0A519I413-F1
#
_entry.id   AF-A0A519I413-F1
#
_cell.length_a   1.000
_cell.length_b   1.000
_cell.length_c   1.000
_cell.angle_alpha   90.00
_cell.angle_beta   90.00
_cell.angle_gamma   90.00
#
_symmetry.space_group_name_H-M   'P 1'
#
loop_
_entity.id
_entity.type
_entity.pdbx_description
1 polymer ?
#
loop_
_entity_poly.entity_id
_entity_poly.type
_entity_poly.pdbx_seq_one_letter_code
_entity_poly.pdbx_strand_id
1 'polypeptide(L)' 'NFLRKPRPDRRVVARCRLMKLGKSLAVGEVWIFSEGEEEPVAHATGTYAIPRDR' A
#
# COMPACT_ATOMS: atom_id res chain seq x y z
N ASN A 1 -1.51 6.44 -7.03
CA ASN A 1 -1.68 7.90 -6.85
C ASN A 1 -0.43 8.49 -6.25
N PHE A 2 0.20 9.44 -6.94
CA PHE A 2 1.34 10.21 -6.40
C PHE A 2 0.82 11.55 -5.90
N LEU A 3 1.07 11.86 -4.63
CA LEU A 3 0.52 13.04 -3.97
C LEU A 3 1.57 14.14 -3.81
N ARG A 4 2.80 13.75 -3.45
CA ARG A 4 3.92 14.66 -3.22
C ARG A 4 5.24 13.91 -3.35
N LYS A 5 6.34 14.65 -3.41
CA LYS A 5 7.69 14.06 -3.46
C LYS A 5 8.09 13.49 -2.08
N PRO A 6 8.74 12.33 -2.02
CA PRO A 6 9.32 11.82 -0.78
C PRO A 6 10.53 12.65 -0.33
N ARG A 7 10.80 12.64 0.97
CA ARG A 7 12.02 13.24 1.54
C ARG A 7 13.26 12.45 1.08
N PRO A 8 14.29 13.11 0.52
CA PRO A 8 15.46 12.43 -0.02
C PRO A 8 16.37 11.84 1.05
N ASP A 9 16.28 12.36 2.28
CA ASP A 9 17.08 12.00 3.44
C ASP A 9 16.41 10.96 4.34
N ARG A 10 15.25 10.42 3.94
CA ARG A 10 14.44 9.52 4.77
C ARG A 10 14.06 8.24 4.06
N ARG A 11 13.81 7.21 4.86
CA ARG A 11 13.27 5.95 4.36
C ARG A 11 11.86 6.15 3.84
N VAL A 12 11.52 5.44 2.76
CA VAL A 12 10.15 5.30 2.31
C VAL A 12 9.54 4.11 3.03
N VAL A 13 8.50 4.36 3.81
CA VAL A 13 7.79 3.35 4.60
C VAL A 13 6.33 3.28 4.17
N ALA A 14 5.73 2.10 4.30
CA ALA A 14 4.35 1.88 3.89
C ALA A 14 3.52 1.32 5.05
N ARG A 15 2.29 1.80 5.16
CA ARG A 15 1.25 1.23 6.02
C ARG A 15 0.24 0.55 5.10
N CYS A 16 0.17 -0.77 5.19
CA CYS A 16 -0.70 -1.59 4.38
C CYS A 16 -1.93 -2.01 5.19
N ARG A 17 -3.11 -1.95 4.59
CA ARG A 17 -4.34 -2.43 5.20
C ARG A 17 -5.07 -3.35 4.24
N LEU A 18 -5.43 -4.53 4.73
CA LEU A 18 -6.26 -5.47 3.98
C LEU A 18 -7.70 -4.98 3.99
N MET A 19 -8.26 -4.75 2.81
CA MET A 19 -9.64 -4.28 2.62
C MET A 19 -10.61 -5.45 2.51
N LYS A 20 -10.21 -6.49 1.78
CA LYS A 20 -11.01 -7.69 1.57
C LYS A 20 -10.12 -8.90 1.43
N LEU A 21 -10.46 -9.98 2.14
CA LEU A 21 -9.86 -11.29 1.96
C LEU A 21 -10.96 -12.30 1.62
N GLY A 22 -11.10 -12.61 0.34
CA GLY A 22 -12.01 -13.63 -0.15
C GLY A 22 -11.29 -14.95 -0.46
N LYS A 23 -12.05 -15.95 -0.92
CA LYS A 23 -11.49 -17.24 -1.35
C LYS A 23 -10.58 -17.15 -2.59
N SER A 24 -10.85 -16.21 -3.50
CA SER A 24 -10.13 -16.09 -4.78
C SER A 24 -9.54 -14.71 -5.05
N LEU A 25 -9.85 -13.72 -4.20
CA LEU A 25 -9.37 -12.35 -4.36
C LEU A 25 -9.00 -11.77 -2.99
N ALA A 26 -7.81 -11.18 -2.91
CA ALA A 26 -7.41 -10.27 -1.85
C ALA A 26 -7.37 -8.85 -2.41
N VAL A 27 -7.87 -7.88 -1.65
CA VAL A 27 -7.80 -6.45 -1.98
C VAL A 27 -7.18 -5.72 -0.80
N GLY A 28 -6.16 -4.91 -1.07
CA GLY A 28 -5.47 -4.11 -0.07
C GLY A 28 -5.31 -2.66 -0.51
N GLU A 29 -5.21 -1.77 0.47
CA GLU A 29 -4.74 -0.40 0.30
C GLU A 29 -3.36 -0.23 0.93
N VAL A 30 -2.58 0.68 0.37
CA VAL A 30 -1.22 0.98 0.80
C VAL A 30 -1.04 2.49 0.82
N TRP A 31 -0.77 3.02 2.00
CA TRP A 31 -0.38 4.41 2.22
C TRP A 31 1.13 4.48 2.41
N ILE A 32 1.78 5.31 1.60
CA ILE A 32 3.25 5.41 1.55
C ILE A 32 3.65 6.77 2.12
N PHE A 33 4.67 6.78 2.98
CA PHE A 33 5.13 7.95 3.72
C PHE A 33 6.66 8.06 3.67
N SER A 34 7.18 9.27 3.84
CA SER A 34 8.54 9.45 4.35
C SER A 34 8.54 9.11 5.84
N GLU A 35 9.53 8.38 6.32
CA GLU A 35 9.62 8.00 7.74
C GLU A 35 9.55 9.23 8.67
N GLY A 36 8.73 9.13 9.72
CA GLY A 36 8.50 10.23 10.67
C GLY A 36 7.62 11.38 10.15
N GLU A 37 7.02 11.29 8.96
CA GLU A 37 6.02 12.24 8.47
C GLU A 37 4.61 11.64 8.51
N GLU A 38 3.62 12.45 8.90
CA GLU A 38 2.21 12.04 8.91
C GLU A 38 1.56 12.15 7.53
N GLU A 39 2.14 12.95 6.64
CA GLU A 39 1.63 13.23 5.31
C GLU A 39 2.07 12.16 4.29
N PRO A 40 1.14 11.50 3.56
CA PRO A 40 1.50 10.45 2.62
C PRO A 40 2.10 11.00 1.32
N VAL A 41 3.11 10.33 0.79
CA VAL A 41 3.72 10.68 -0.52
C VAL A 41 2.97 10.04 -1.67
N ALA A 42 2.37 8.87 -1.43
CA ALA A 42 1.59 8.14 -2.42
C ALA A 42 0.54 7.24 -1.74
N HIS A 43 -0.47 6.89 -2.53
CA HIS A 43 -1.49 5.92 -2.17
C HIS A 43 -1.68 4.94 -3.34
N ALA A 44 -1.80 3.65 -3.02
CA ALA A 44 -2.06 2.60 -3.99
C ALA A 44 -3.12 1.63 -3.47
N THR A 45 -3.95 1.14 -4.38
CA THR A 45 -4.82 -0.01 -4.14
C THR A 45 -4.38 -1.15 -5.04
N GLY A 46 -4.44 -2.36 -4.51
CA GLY A 46 -4.02 -3.57 -5.20
C GLY A 46 -5.04 -4.68 -5.05
N THR A 47 -5.27 -5.42 -6.13
CA THR A 47 -6.09 -6.63 -6.12
C THR A 47 -5.21 -7.80 -6.55
N TYR A 48 -5.22 -8.86 -5.76
CA TYR A 48 -4.45 -10.08 -6.01
C TYR A 48 -5.40 -11.27 -6.18
N ALA A 49 -5.22 -12.03 -7.25
CA ALA A 49 -5.92 -13.29 -7.46
C ALA A 49 -5.25 -14.39 -6.64
N ILE A 50 -6.01 -15.00 -5.72
CA ILE A 50 -5.55 -16.12 -4.91
C ILE A 50 -5.83 -17.40 -5.72
N PRO A 51 -4.79 -18.12 -6.18
CA PRO A 51 -4.96 -19.39 -6.87
C PRO A 51 -5.61 -20.41 -5.93
N ARG A 52 -6.46 -21.27 -6.48
CA ARG A 52 -6.96 -22.43 -5.72
C ARG A 52 -5.92 -23.55 -5.80
N ASP A 53 -5.75 -24.28 -4.71
CA ASP A 53 -5.08 -25.57 -4.76
C ASP A 53 -5.79 -26.46 -5.79
N ARG A 54 -4.98 -27.19 -6.56
CA ARG A 54 -5.39 -27.92 -7.75
C ARG A 54 -6.19 -29.18 -7.41
#